data_AF-A6VKU9-F1
#
_entry.id   AF-A6VKU9-F1
#
_cell.length_a   1.000
_cell.length_b   1.000
_cell.length_c   1.000
_cell.angle_alpha   90.00
_cell.angle_beta   90.00
_cell.angle_gamma   90.00
#
_symmetry.space_group_name_H-M   'P 1'
#
loop_
_entity.id
_entity.type
_entity.pdbx_description
1 polymer ?
#
loop_
_entity_poly.entity_id
_entity_poly.type
_entity_poly.pdbx_seq_one_letter_code
_entity_poly.pdbx_strand_id
1 'polypeptide(L)'
;MKYSMIKTAAFAFIASAFTTQAMAASHMERRIVRDISNQSHQAVKTENNRYDALKSELNSKLVQLNQASEMNAFNALAAEAKELAQQTKAAALAQTFNYGEPSDNRRAELGVNYVSWKLNKLIDSLDQAAAQSDLAAAKTEIRSHI
;
A
#
# COMPACT_ATOMS: atom_id res chain seq x y z
N MET A 1 7.70 -42.50 53.44
CA MET A 1 7.94 -42.19 52.02
C MET A 1 7.11 -40.97 51.65
N LYS A 2 7.78 -39.85 51.35
CA LYS A 2 7.16 -38.57 50.96
C LYS A 2 7.16 -38.54 49.44
N TYR A 3 6.00 -38.41 48.80
CA TYR A 3 5.92 -38.11 47.38
C TYR A 3 5.44 -36.69 47.15
N SER A 4 6.15 -36.08 46.22
CA SER A 4 6.27 -34.68 45.91
C SER A 4 5.02 -34.08 45.26
N MET A 5 4.91 -32.77 45.49
CA MET A 5 4.10 -31.78 44.79
C MET A 5 4.06 -31.98 43.26
N ILE A 6 2.92 -31.66 42.65
CA ILE A 6 2.85 -30.66 41.56
C ILE A 6 1.55 -29.84 41.72
N LYS A 7 1.70 -28.56 42.03
CA LYS A 7 0.64 -27.55 41.96
C LYS A 7 0.47 -27.16 40.49
N THR A 8 -0.68 -27.45 39.90
CA THR A 8 -1.01 -26.96 38.55
C THR A 8 -1.28 -25.47 38.64
N ALA A 9 -0.28 -24.66 38.30
CA ALA A 9 -0.44 -23.23 38.12
C ALA A 9 -1.29 -22.97 36.86
N ALA A 10 -2.32 -22.15 37.02
CA ALA A 10 -3.17 -21.68 35.95
C ALA A 10 -2.36 -20.85 34.95
N PHE A 11 -2.35 -21.27 33.68
CA PHE A 11 -1.97 -20.39 32.57
C PHE A 11 -3.20 -19.58 32.15
N ALA A 12 -3.40 -18.45 32.81
CA ALA A 12 -4.23 -17.39 32.27
C ALA A 12 -3.43 -16.73 31.13
N PHE A 13 -3.65 -17.19 29.90
CA PHE A 13 -3.31 -16.38 28.73
C PHE A 13 -4.34 -15.25 28.65
N ILE A 14 -4.04 -14.16 29.36
CA ILE A 14 -4.54 -12.84 28.97
C ILE A 14 -3.80 -12.53 27.67
N ALA A 15 -4.42 -12.91 26.54
CA ALA A 15 -4.05 -12.35 25.26
C ALA A 15 -4.27 -10.83 25.39
N SER A 16 -3.18 -10.13 25.64
CA SER A 16 -3.09 -8.69 25.68
C SER A 16 -3.77 -8.15 24.43
N ALA A 17 -4.69 -7.23 24.70
CA ALA A 17 -5.45 -6.51 23.70
C ALA A 17 -4.56 -6.14 22.51
N PHE A 18 -4.89 -6.70 21.35
CA PHE A 18 -4.57 -6.07 20.08
C PHE A 18 -5.30 -4.72 20.10
N THR A 19 -4.61 -3.71 20.61
CA THR A 19 -4.93 -2.32 20.35
C THR A 19 -4.58 -2.11 18.89
N THR A 20 -5.47 -2.57 18.02
CA THR A 20 -5.62 -2.08 16.67
C THR A 20 -5.92 -0.60 16.80
N GLN A 21 -4.87 0.21 16.86
CA GLN A 21 -4.91 1.53 16.25
C GLN A 21 -5.02 1.27 14.74
N ALA A 22 -6.21 0.84 14.32
CA ALA A 22 -6.69 1.09 12.98
C ALA A 22 -6.62 2.60 12.83
N MET A 23 -5.56 3.08 12.19
CA MET A 23 -5.48 4.46 11.77
C MET A 23 -6.73 4.70 10.94
N ALA A 24 -7.64 5.47 11.51
CA ALA A 24 -8.98 5.65 10.99
C ALA A 24 -8.86 6.14 9.56
N ALA A 25 -9.36 5.32 8.63
CA ALA A 25 -9.52 5.70 7.24
C ALA A 25 -10.14 7.10 7.20
N SER A 26 -9.44 8.04 6.55
CA SER A 26 -9.85 9.44 6.52
C SER A 26 -11.30 9.56 6.02
N HIS A 27 -12.04 10.62 6.36
CA HIS A 27 -13.42 10.78 5.87
C HIS A 27 -13.53 10.72 4.33
N MET A 28 -12.45 11.08 3.64
CA MET A 28 -12.30 10.96 2.20
C MET A 28 -12.20 9.49 1.76
N GLU A 29 -11.36 8.70 2.40
CA GLU A 29 -11.17 7.27 2.15
C GLU A 29 -12.47 6.48 2.36
N ARG A 30 -13.24 6.79 3.41
CA ARG A 30 -14.55 6.18 3.68
C ARG A 30 -15.64 6.58 2.69
N ARG A 31 -15.51 7.70 1.99
CA ARG A 31 -16.43 8.08 0.90
C ARG A 31 -16.07 7.35 -0.39
N ILE A 32 -14.79 7.36 -0.76
CA ILE A 32 -14.29 6.73 -2.00
C ILE A 32 -14.59 5.22 -2.00
N VAL A 33 -14.29 4.50 -0.90
CA VAL A 33 -14.55 3.05 -0.81
C VAL A 33 -16.05 2.73 -0.95
N ARG A 34 -16.92 3.54 -0.34
CA ARG A 34 -18.37 3.38 -0.40
C ARG A 34 -18.94 3.60 -1.79
N ASP A 35 -18.41 4.60 -2.49
CA ASP A 35 -18.86 4.94 -3.84
C ASP A 35 -18.35 3.91 -4.88
N ILE A 36 -17.23 3.24 -4.61
CA ILE A 36 -16.68 2.15 -5.45
C ILE A 36 -17.37 0.81 -5.18
N SER A 37 -17.65 0.42 -3.93
CA SER A 37 -18.10 -0.94 -3.61
C SER A 37 -19.55 -1.26 -4.00
N ASN A 38 -20.36 -0.23 -4.32
CA ASN A 38 -21.81 -0.38 -4.44
C ASN A 38 -22.35 -0.70 -5.84
N GLN A 39 -21.51 -0.89 -6.88
CA GLN A 39 -22.01 -1.18 -8.23
C GLN A 39 -21.21 -2.25 -8.98
N SER A 40 -21.89 -3.33 -9.36
CA SER A 40 -21.35 -4.43 -10.18
C SER A 40 -21.50 -4.12 -11.66
N HIS A 41 -20.47 -3.59 -12.32
CA HIS A 41 -20.51 -3.34 -13.78
C HIS A 41 -19.31 -3.95 -14.52
N GLN A 42 -19.59 -4.36 -15.76
CA GLN A 42 -18.73 -5.19 -16.60
C GLN A 42 -17.38 -4.53 -16.91
N ALA A 43 -16.32 -5.33 -16.83
CA ALA A 43 -14.96 -4.91 -17.13
C ALA A 43 -14.83 -4.53 -18.61
N VAL A 44 -14.64 -3.24 -18.88
CA VAL A 44 -14.26 -2.76 -20.20
C VAL A 44 -12.80 -3.13 -20.45
N LYS A 45 -12.53 -3.78 -21.58
CA LYS A 45 -11.17 -4.15 -22.02
C LYS A 45 -10.34 -2.90 -22.27
N THR A 46 -9.47 -2.54 -21.34
CA THR A 46 -8.47 -1.49 -21.51
C THR A 46 -7.34 -1.99 -22.41
N GLU A 47 -7.14 -1.32 -23.55
CA GLU A 47 -5.99 -1.50 -24.44
C GLU A 47 -4.68 -1.15 -23.69
N ASN A 48 -3.70 -2.04 -23.78
CA ASN A 48 -2.30 -1.88 -23.35
C ASN A 48 -2.08 -1.28 -21.96
N ASN A 49 -2.13 -2.16 -20.97
CA ASN A 49 -2.12 -1.85 -19.55
C ASN A 49 -0.73 -1.50 -19.01
N ARG A 50 -0.08 -0.48 -19.59
CA ARG A 50 1.20 0.07 -19.12
C ARG A 50 1.14 0.39 -17.63
N TYR A 51 -0.01 0.89 -17.17
CA TYR A 51 -0.27 1.12 -15.76
C TYR A 51 -0.16 -0.19 -14.94
N ASP A 52 -0.87 -1.26 -15.30
CA ASP A 52 -0.80 -2.52 -14.53
C ASP A 52 0.58 -3.19 -14.62
N ALA A 53 1.28 -3.07 -15.75
CA ALA A 53 2.65 -3.55 -15.88
C ALA A 53 3.58 -2.83 -14.89
N LEU A 54 3.56 -1.49 -14.90
CA LEU A 54 4.36 -0.66 -13.98
C LEU A 54 3.95 -0.88 -12.52
N LYS A 55 2.65 -1.05 -12.25
CA LYS A 55 2.14 -1.35 -10.91
C LYS A 55 2.65 -2.71 -10.41
N SER A 56 2.64 -3.72 -11.28
CA SER A 56 3.18 -5.05 -10.95
C SER A 56 4.67 -4.99 -10.64
N GLU A 57 5.43 -4.26 -11.46
CA GLU A 57 6.86 -4.06 -11.26
C GLU A 57 7.16 -3.29 -9.96
N LEU A 58 6.40 -2.22 -9.70
CA LEU A 58 6.47 -1.46 -8.46
C LEU A 58 6.20 -2.35 -7.24
N ASN A 59 5.16 -3.18 -7.28
CA ASN A 59 4.85 -4.11 -6.19
C ASN A 59 6.00 -5.10 -5.94
N SER A 60 6.58 -5.67 -6.99
CA SER A 60 7.74 -6.55 -6.88
C SER A 60 8.94 -5.82 -6.26
N LYS A 61 9.17 -4.56 -6.67
CA LYS A 61 10.25 -3.72 -6.14
C LYS A 61 10.04 -3.40 -4.65
N LEU A 62 8.82 -3.10 -4.23
CA LEU A 62 8.50 -2.87 -2.81
C LEU A 62 8.72 -4.12 -1.94
N VAL A 63 8.45 -5.31 -2.48
CA VAL A 63 8.77 -6.57 -1.78
C VAL A 63 10.28 -6.72 -1.61
N GLN A 64 11.07 -6.48 -2.67
CA GLN A 64 12.53 -6.52 -2.60
C GLN A 64 13.08 -5.50 -1.60
N LEU A 65 12.55 -4.28 -1.63
CA LEU A 65 12.91 -3.20 -0.71
C LEU A 65 12.69 -3.59 0.76
N ASN A 66 11.57 -4.25 1.07
CA ASN A 66 11.29 -4.74 2.42
C ASN A 66 12.23 -5.87 2.86
N GLN A 67 12.74 -6.66 1.90
CA GLN A 67 13.68 -7.75 2.14
C GLN A 67 15.14 -7.30 2.23
N ALA A 68 15.47 -6.05 1.87
CA ALA A 68 16.84 -5.54 1.91
C ALA A 68 17.47 -5.70 3.31
N SER A 69 18.68 -6.27 3.38
CA SER A 69 19.39 -6.52 4.64
C SER A 69 20.38 -5.42 5.03
N GLU A 70 20.67 -4.51 4.10
CA GLU A 70 21.68 -3.47 4.27
C GLU A 70 21.16 -2.11 3.79
N MET A 71 21.60 -1.04 4.45
CA MET A 71 21.14 0.32 4.17
C MET A 71 21.46 0.79 2.75
N ASN A 72 22.63 0.42 2.22
CA ASN A 72 23.02 0.79 0.85
C ASN A 72 22.10 0.12 -0.19
N ALA A 73 21.82 -1.17 -0.03
CA ALA A 73 20.90 -1.90 -0.90
C ALA A 73 19.46 -1.37 -0.77
N PHE A 74 19.04 -1.05 0.46
CA PHE A 74 17.75 -0.42 0.73
C PHE A 74 17.62 0.93 0.00
N ASN A 75 18.60 1.82 0.11
CA ASN A 75 18.57 3.14 -0.51
C ASN A 75 18.52 3.04 -2.05
N ALA A 76 19.27 2.11 -2.65
CA ALA A 76 19.22 1.86 -4.09
C ALA A 76 17.82 1.38 -4.53
N LEU A 77 17.27 0.39 -3.83
CA LEU A 77 15.93 -0.12 -4.10
C LEU A 77 14.83 0.93 -3.87
N ALA A 78 15.01 1.82 -2.89
CA ALA A 78 14.07 2.90 -2.59
C ALA A 78 14.05 3.95 -3.71
N ALA A 79 15.22 4.29 -4.26
CA ALA A 79 15.34 5.18 -5.41
C ALA A 79 14.66 4.58 -6.66
N GLU A 80 14.91 3.30 -6.95
CA GLU A 80 14.24 2.58 -8.05
C GLU A 80 12.72 2.50 -7.86
N ALA A 81 12.26 2.19 -6.63
CA ALA A 81 10.84 2.16 -6.31
C ALA A 81 10.18 3.53 -6.48
N LYS A 82 10.89 4.61 -6.14
CA LYS A 82 10.41 5.99 -6.31
C LYS A 82 10.22 6.32 -7.78
N GLU A 83 11.19 5.98 -8.62
CA GLU A 83 11.10 6.19 -10.06
C GLU A 83 9.92 5.40 -10.66
N LEU A 84 9.78 4.12 -10.30
CA LEU A 84 8.65 3.29 -10.73
C LEU A 84 7.31 3.85 -10.25
N ALA A 85 7.22 4.39 -9.03
CA ALA A 85 6.01 5.02 -8.52
C ALA A 85 5.65 6.29 -9.33
N GLN A 86 6.64 7.10 -9.72
CA GLN A 86 6.43 8.27 -10.59
C GLN A 86 5.96 7.86 -11.98
N GLN A 87 6.58 6.85 -12.58
CA GLN A 87 6.18 6.31 -13.89
C GLN A 87 4.76 5.71 -13.84
N THR A 88 4.45 4.95 -12.79
CA THR A 88 3.11 4.36 -12.57
C THR A 88 2.06 5.46 -12.43
N LYS A 89 2.37 6.54 -11.71
CA LYS A 89 1.48 7.69 -11.55
C LYS A 89 1.22 8.38 -12.89
N ALA A 90 2.27 8.62 -13.67
CA ALA A 90 2.13 9.20 -15.01
C ALA A 90 1.26 8.32 -15.92
N ALA A 91 1.45 6.99 -15.86
CA ALA A 91 0.64 6.04 -16.62
C ALA A 91 -0.83 6.02 -16.18
N ALA A 92 -1.11 6.15 -14.87
CA ALA A 92 -2.48 6.27 -14.36
C ALA A 92 -3.17 7.54 -14.87
N LEU A 93 -2.47 8.68 -14.81
CA LEU A 93 -2.99 9.99 -15.25
C LEU A 93 -3.17 10.11 -16.77
N ALA A 94 -2.44 9.30 -17.54
CA ALA A 94 -2.58 9.24 -18.99
C ALA A 94 -3.78 8.41 -19.47
N GLN A 95 -4.49 7.72 -18.57
CA GLN A 95 -5.68 6.95 -18.94
C GLN A 95 -6.81 7.88 -19.39
N THR A 96 -7.37 7.60 -20.56
CA THR A 96 -8.55 8.29 -21.09
C THR A 96 -9.77 7.40 -20.95
N PHE A 97 -10.88 7.96 -20.48
CA PHE A 97 -12.12 7.23 -20.23
C PHE A 97 -13.21 7.70 -21.18
N ASN A 98 -13.82 6.76 -21.91
CA ASN A 98 -15.00 7.02 -22.73
C ASN A 98 -15.95 5.83 -22.67
N TYR A 99 -16.70 5.75 -21.57
CA TYR A 99 -17.67 4.70 -21.27
C TYR A 99 -19.08 5.01 -21.78
N GLY A 100 -19.26 6.06 -22.58
CA GLY A 100 -20.57 6.48 -23.10
C GLY A 100 -21.44 7.23 -22.08
N GLU A 101 -21.33 6.90 -20.80
CA GLU A 101 -22.04 7.56 -19.70
C GLU A 101 -21.13 8.53 -18.92
N PRO A 102 -21.53 9.80 -18.70
CA PRO A 102 -20.73 10.77 -17.93
C PRO A 102 -20.42 10.33 -16.48
N SER A 103 -21.33 9.58 -15.86
CA SER A 103 -21.15 9.04 -14.50
C SER A 103 -20.03 8.00 -14.42
N ASP A 104 -19.93 7.13 -15.42
CA ASP A 104 -18.90 6.09 -15.50
C ASP A 104 -17.51 6.70 -15.77
N ASN A 105 -17.44 7.70 -16.67
CA ASN A 105 -16.22 8.46 -16.90
C ASN A 105 -15.74 9.16 -15.62
N ARG A 106 -16.66 9.84 -14.92
CA ARG A 106 -16.36 10.50 -13.64
C ARG A 106 -15.87 9.51 -12.58
N ARG A 107 -16.45 8.31 -12.50
CA ARG A 107 -16.00 7.27 -11.57
C ARG A 107 -14.58 6.82 -11.88
N ALA A 108 -14.25 6.63 -13.16
CA ALA A 108 -12.92 6.22 -13.56
C ALA A 108 -11.86 7.32 -13.31
N GLU A 109 -12.21 8.59 -13.58
CA GLU A 109 -11.38 9.74 -13.20
C GLU A 109 -11.13 9.78 -11.68
N LEU A 110 -12.16 9.55 -10.86
CA LEU A 110 -12.01 9.46 -9.40
C LEU A 110 -11.10 8.29 -9.00
N GLY A 111 -11.19 7.15 -9.69
CA GLY A 111 -10.28 6.01 -9.51
C GLY A 111 -8.82 6.38 -9.78
N VAL A 112 -8.55 7.06 -10.90
CA VAL A 112 -7.20 7.58 -11.24
C VAL A 112 -6.71 8.58 -10.21
N ASN A 113 -7.56 9.51 -9.78
CA ASN A 113 -7.22 10.49 -8.76
C ASN A 113 -6.83 9.82 -7.44
N TYR A 114 -7.58 8.78 -7.04
CA TYR A 114 -7.27 8.02 -5.84
C TYR A 114 -5.95 7.25 -5.95
N VAL A 115 -5.69 6.61 -7.09
CA VAL A 115 -4.41 5.94 -7.38
C VAL A 115 -3.25 6.93 -7.35
N SER A 116 -3.39 8.09 -8.01
CA SER A 116 -2.39 9.16 -8.03
C SER A 116 -2.08 9.67 -6.62
N TRP A 117 -3.12 9.83 -5.78
CA TRP A 117 -2.95 10.19 -4.37
C TRP A 117 -2.17 9.12 -3.58
N LYS A 118 -2.51 7.83 -3.73
CA LYS A 118 -1.77 6.73 -3.09
C LYS A 118 -0.30 6.70 -3.52
N LEU A 119 -0.03 6.89 -4.81
CA LEU A 119 1.34 6.90 -5.34
C LEU A 119 2.15 8.08 -4.83
N ASN A 120 1.54 9.27 -4.67
CA ASN A 120 2.21 10.39 -3.99
C ASN A 120 2.57 10.04 -2.54
N LYS A 121 1.65 9.41 -1.80
CA LYS A 121 1.94 8.98 -0.42
C LYS A 121 3.09 7.98 -0.36
N LEU A 122 3.15 7.05 -1.31
CA LEU A 122 4.29 6.14 -1.41
C LEU A 122 5.59 6.89 -1.71
N ILE A 123 5.59 7.79 -2.69
CA ILE A 123 6.77 8.60 -3.04
C ILE A 123 7.28 9.39 -1.82
N ASP A 124 6.38 10.07 -1.09
CA ASP A 124 6.72 10.80 0.13
C ASP A 124 7.33 9.87 1.19
N SER A 125 6.78 8.66 1.34
CA SER A 125 7.28 7.67 2.30
C SER A 125 8.67 7.12 1.92
N LEU A 126 8.95 6.96 0.63
CA LEU A 126 10.26 6.54 0.13
C LEU A 126 11.32 7.64 0.35
N ASP A 127 10.94 8.90 0.18
CA ASP A 127 11.80 10.05 0.50
C ASP A 127 12.10 10.15 2.00
N GLN A 128 11.10 9.91 2.86
CA GLN A 128 11.29 9.87 4.31
C GLN A 128 12.14 8.68 4.76
N ALA A 129 11.97 7.52 4.14
CA ALA A 129 12.76 6.32 4.41
C ALA A 129 14.23 6.52 4.03
N ALA A 130 14.50 7.13 2.87
CA ALA A 130 15.86 7.40 2.40
C ALA A 130 16.61 8.44 3.26
N ALA A 131 15.87 9.28 4.02
CA ALA A 131 16.45 10.25 4.94
C ALA A 131 16.84 9.63 6.31
N GLN A 132 16.47 8.38 6.57
CA GLN A 132 16.84 7.71 7.82
C GLN A 132 18.31 7.28 7.79
N SER A 133 18.92 7.15 8.98
CA SER A 133 20.28 6.64 9.14
C SER A 133 20.34 5.15 9.48
N ASP A 134 19.20 4.56 9.84
CA ASP A 134 19.07 3.18 10.29
C ASP A 134 18.05 2.42 9.43
N LEU A 135 18.35 1.16 9.12
CA LEU A 135 17.54 0.33 8.25
C LEU A 135 16.17 -0.01 8.85
N ALA A 136 16.10 -0.25 10.17
CA ALA A 136 14.83 -0.56 10.81
C ALA A 136 13.90 0.67 10.84
N ALA A 137 14.46 1.84 11.11
CA ALA A 137 13.75 3.11 10.98
C ALA A 137 13.28 3.36 9.54
N ALA A 138 14.17 3.18 8.56
CA ALA A 138 13.86 3.36 7.14
C ALA A 138 12.71 2.45 6.66
N LYS A 139 12.72 1.17 7.06
CA LYS A 139 11.64 0.23 6.74
C LYS A 139 10.31 0.59 7.40
N THR A 140 10.33 1.22 8.57
CA THR A 140 9.12 1.66 9.28
C THR A 140 8.42 2.81 8.55
N GLU A 141 9.18 3.65 7.85
CA GLU A 141 8.61 4.75 7.06
C GLU A 141 7.89 4.28 5.80
N ILE A 142 8.26 3.11 5.24
CA ILE A 142 7.59 2.57 4.06
C ILE A 142 6.20 2.07 4.43
N ARG A 143 5.20 2.93 4.21
CA ARG A 143 3.79 2.57 4.30
C ARG A 143 3.30 2.11 2.93
N SER A 144 3.27 0.80 2.73
CA SER A 144 2.63 0.20 1.55
C SER A 144 1.12 0.48 1.57
N HIS A 145 0.70 1.53 0.85
CA HIS A 145 -0.71 1.89 0.69
C HIS A 145 -1.30 1.45 -0.67
N ILE A 146 -0.54 0.72 -1.49
CA ILE A 146 -1.00 0.30 -2.83
C ILE A 146 -2.03 -0.83 -2.70
#